data_AF-A0A1Q5XY16-F1
#
_entry.id   AF-A0A1Q5XY16-F1
#
_cell.length_a   1.000
_cell.length_b   1.000
_cell.length_c   1.000
_cell.angle_alpha   90.00
_cell.angle_beta   90.00
_cell.angle_gamma   90.00
#
_symmetry.space_group_name_H-M   'P 1'
#
loop_
_entity.id
_entity.type
_entity.pdbx_description
1 polymer ?
#
loop_
_entity_poly.entity_id
_entity_poly.type
_entity_poly.pdbx_seq_one_letter_code
_entity_poly.pdbx_strand_id
1 'polypeptide(L)'
;MLAYIDESGFPHPNDETKHPVLAAVCIPKDEVRNIMLRMYNIKMDLFGRHDVELKAVNVLKPKSLTRNTNNKIFADRVINEVLNNILNLKVFAIVMEHPEELLQVEKVSFPNHYRFLLQRINGYSYMRGKKCIVSFDSQDEGNDMLISHKMKNYLFRSNEGNDCTSIVESAFFVSSRVEESIQLADLCAGIIRKYHELCVGDTPATPFSTWIAHLYSIVQSRTCLVPSPNGGQNLHGIYKIPMRLLIGK
;
A
#
# COMPACT_ATOMS: atom_id res chain seq x y z
N MET A 1 -9.80 -9.01 -10.01
CA MET A 1 -9.56 -8.05 -8.90
C MET A 1 -8.53 -7.05 -9.37
N LEU A 2 -8.47 -5.90 -8.71
CA LEU A 2 -7.47 -4.86 -8.96
C LEU A 2 -6.69 -4.64 -7.66
N ALA A 3 -5.37 -4.55 -7.73
CA ALA A 3 -4.52 -4.21 -6.60
C ALA A 3 -3.77 -2.93 -6.92
N TYR A 4 -4.06 -1.86 -6.19
CA TYR A 4 -3.38 -0.57 -6.33
C TYR A 4 -2.25 -0.52 -5.31
N ILE A 5 -1.03 -0.26 -5.78
CA ILE A 5 0.20 -0.33 -4.98
C ILE A 5 0.84 1.04 -4.91
N ASP A 6 1.12 1.50 -3.68
CA ASP A 6 1.85 2.73 -3.45
C ASP A 6 2.83 2.60 -2.27
N GLU A 7 3.80 3.51 -2.23
CA GLU A 7 4.90 3.56 -1.27
C GLU A 7 4.80 4.80 -0.36
N SER A 8 5.16 4.62 0.91
CA SER A 8 5.37 5.72 1.84
C SER A 8 6.79 5.65 2.40
N GLY A 9 7.65 6.55 1.92
CA GLY A 9 9.09 6.58 2.19
C GLY A 9 9.86 5.50 1.44
N PHE A 10 11.18 5.67 1.34
CA PHE A 10 12.07 4.75 0.65
C PHE A 10 13.03 4.07 1.63
N PRO A 11 13.39 2.79 1.42
CA PRO A 11 14.42 2.11 2.18
C PRO A 11 15.81 2.60 1.72
N HIS A 12 16.15 3.83 2.12
CA HIS A 12 17.37 4.52 1.72
C HIS A 12 17.97 5.28 2.93
N PRO A 13 19.31 5.31 3.11
CA PRO A 13 19.94 5.94 4.29
C PRO A 13 19.65 7.43 4.48
N ASN A 14 19.30 8.11 3.39
CA ASN A 14 18.99 9.54 3.37
C ASN A 14 17.47 9.84 3.48
N ASP A 15 16.61 8.82 3.56
CA ASP A 15 15.18 9.03 3.77
C ASP A 15 14.90 9.28 5.26
N GLU A 16 14.10 10.29 5.58
CA GLU A 16 13.75 10.60 6.98
C GLU A 16 12.89 9.51 7.64
N THR A 17 12.30 8.62 6.83
CA THR A 17 11.40 7.56 7.27
C THR A 17 12.15 6.39 7.88
N LYS A 18 11.87 6.09 9.14
CA LYS A 18 12.45 4.92 9.84
C LYS A 18 11.81 3.59 9.45
N HIS A 19 10.57 3.64 8.96
CA HIS A 19 9.77 2.47 8.59
C HIS A 19 9.11 2.64 7.23
N PRO A 20 9.87 2.55 6.12
CA PRO A 20 9.30 2.66 4.78
C PRO A 20 8.24 1.58 4.55
N VAL A 21 7.17 1.91 3.83
CA VAL A 21 6.06 0.97 3.62
C VAL A 21 5.71 0.89 2.14
N LEU A 22 5.63 -0.34 1.61
CA LEU A 22 4.95 -0.63 0.35
C LEU A 22 3.60 -1.26 0.68
N ALA A 23 2.49 -0.65 0.26
CA ALA A 23 1.15 -1.15 0.53
C ALA A 23 0.36 -1.40 -0.75
N ALA A 24 -0.57 -2.36 -0.69
CA ALA A 24 -1.53 -2.66 -1.72
C ALA A 24 -2.96 -2.60 -1.17
N VAL A 25 -3.85 -1.98 -1.92
CA VAL A 25 -5.29 -2.03 -1.70
C VAL A 25 -5.93 -2.89 -2.80
N CYS A 26 -6.38 -4.09 -2.41
CA CYS A 26 -7.01 -5.07 -3.28
C CYS A 26 -8.53 -4.88 -3.31
N ILE A 27 -9.05 -4.52 -4.49
CA ILE A 27 -10.43 -4.11 -4.73
C ILE A 27 -11.13 -5.14 -5.64
N PRO A 28 -12.31 -5.66 -5.23
CA PRO A 28 -13.21 -6.38 -6.14
C PRO A 28 -13.63 -5.48 -7.30
N LYS A 29 -13.65 -6.00 -8.53
CA LYS A 29 -13.91 -5.21 -9.75
C LYS A 29 -15.24 -4.43 -9.66
N ASP A 30 -16.25 -5.05 -9.07
CA ASP A 30 -17.58 -4.53 -8.83
C ASP A 30 -17.63 -3.37 -7.83
N GLU A 31 -16.63 -3.23 -6.97
CA GLU A 31 -16.56 -2.17 -5.95
C GLU A 31 -15.81 -0.92 -6.42
N VAL A 32 -15.09 -0.98 -7.55
CA VAL A 32 -14.31 0.17 -8.06
C VAL A 32 -15.19 1.40 -8.27
N ARG A 33 -16.36 1.21 -8.90
CA ARG A 33 -17.32 2.30 -9.14
C ARG A 33 -17.85 2.88 -7.82
N ASN A 34 -18.09 2.03 -6.82
CA ASN A 34 -18.56 2.44 -5.50
C ASN A 34 -17.50 3.32 -4.80
N ILE A 35 -16.23 2.94 -4.88
CA ILE A 35 -15.10 3.71 -4.34
C ILE A 35 -15.01 5.07 -5.02
N MET A 36 -15.02 5.10 -6.36
CA MET A 36 -14.93 6.35 -7.13
C MET A 36 -16.06 7.32 -6.77
N LEU A 37 -17.30 6.84 -6.68
CA LEU A 37 -18.46 7.66 -6.31
C LEU A 37 -18.34 8.20 -4.88
N ARG A 38 -17.92 7.38 -3.91
CA ARG A 38 -17.75 7.82 -2.52
C ARG A 38 -16.64 8.86 -2.40
N MET A 39 -15.51 8.62 -3.05
CA MET A 39 -14.40 9.56 -3.07
C MET A 39 -14.80 10.88 -3.72
N TYR A 40 -15.53 10.85 -4.85
CA TYR A 40 -16.09 12.04 -5.49
C TYR A 40 -16.99 12.82 -4.52
N ASN A 41 -17.94 12.15 -3.87
CA ASN A 41 -18.87 12.80 -2.93
C ASN A 41 -18.12 13.44 -1.76
N ILE A 42 -17.15 12.75 -1.17
CA ILE A 42 -16.33 13.29 -0.08
C ILE A 42 -15.59 14.56 -0.53
N LYS A 43 -15.00 14.54 -1.74
CA LYS A 43 -14.28 15.70 -2.29
C LYS A 43 -15.22 16.88 -2.54
N MET A 44 -16.38 16.62 -3.15
CA MET A 44 -17.39 17.64 -3.41
C MET A 44 -17.93 18.24 -2.11
N ASP A 45 -18.24 17.42 -1.12
CA ASP A 45 -18.76 17.88 0.18
C ASP A 45 -17.76 18.75 0.95
N LEU A 46 -16.47 18.39 0.94
CA LEU A 46 -15.44 19.08 1.74
C LEU A 46 -14.81 20.27 1.04
N PHE A 47 -14.71 20.24 -0.30
CA PHE A 47 -13.94 21.22 -1.07
C PHE A 47 -14.74 21.90 -2.19
N GLY A 48 -15.96 21.45 -2.49
CA GLY A 48 -16.77 21.97 -3.58
C GLY A 48 -16.24 21.62 -4.98
N ARG A 49 -15.24 20.74 -5.08
CA ARG A 49 -14.57 20.35 -6.33
C ARG A 49 -13.96 18.95 -6.23
N HIS A 50 -13.79 18.28 -7.36
CA HIS A 50 -13.37 16.87 -7.44
C HIS A 50 -11.88 16.67 -7.81
N ASP A 51 -11.22 17.72 -8.30
CA ASP A 51 -9.80 17.76 -8.68
C ASP A 51 -8.85 17.78 -7.47
N VAL A 52 -9.37 17.61 -6.25
CA VAL A 52 -8.56 17.51 -5.03
C VAL A 52 -7.93 16.13 -4.96
N GLU A 53 -6.60 16.11 -5.03
CA GLU A 53 -5.80 14.92 -4.81
C GLU A 53 -5.56 14.71 -3.31
N LEU A 54 -5.94 13.53 -2.81
CA LEU A 54 -5.55 13.10 -1.48
C LEU A 54 -4.11 12.61 -1.53
N LYS A 55 -3.23 13.25 -0.74
CA LYS A 55 -1.89 12.76 -0.47
C LYS A 55 -1.67 12.53 1.03
N ALA A 56 -1.25 11.34 1.43
CA ALA A 56 -0.99 10.94 2.81
C ALA A 56 -0.04 11.91 3.50
N VAL A 57 1.05 12.30 2.82
CA VAL A 57 2.03 13.27 3.32
C VAL A 57 1.43 14.64 3.64
N ASN A 58 0.31 15.01 3.03
CA ASN A 58 -0.37 16.28 3.28
C ASN A 58 -1.42 16.17 4.39
N VAL A 59 -2.11 15.02 4.46
CA VAL A 59 -3.22 14.85 5.41
C VAL A 59 -2.79 14.26 6.76
N LEU A 60 -1.75 13.44 6.81
CA LEU A 60 -1.26 12.77 8.03
C LEU A 60 -0.16 13.60 8.70
N LYS A 61 -0.53 14.78 9.21
CA LYS A 61 0.35 15.70 9.94
C LYS A 61 -0.31 16.18 11.23
N PRO A 62 0.46 16.52 12.29
CA PRO A 62 -0.10 17.09 13.52
C PRO A 62 -0.96 18.35 13.27
N LYS A 63 -0.60 19.17 12.27
CA LYS A 63 -1.36 20.37 11.89
C LYS A 63 -2.77 20.07 11.36
N SER A 64 -3.04 18.85 10.90
CA SER A 64 -4.38 18.43 10.47
C SER A 64 -5.38 18.38 11.63
N LEU A 65 -4.90 18.20 12.87
CA LEU A 65 -5.75 18.22 14.06
C LEU A 65 -6.07 19.64 14.56
N THR A 66 -5.26 20.64 14.20
CA THR A 66 -5.32 21.98 14.82
C THR A 66 -5.62 23.12 13.88
N ARG A 67 -5.09 23.10 12.65
CA ARG A 67 -5.24 24.19 11.67
C ARG A 67 -5.93 23.74 10.39
N ASN A 68 -5.54 22.58 9.87
CA ASN A 68 -6.04 22.06 8.60
C ASN A 68 -7.07 20.96 8.88
N THR A 69 -8.14 21.29 9.59
CA THR A 69 -9.14 20.31 10.06
C THR A 69 -9.81 19.57 8.91
N ASN A 70 -9.96 20.20 7.73
CA ASN A 70 -10.44 19.53 6.52
C ASN A 70 -9.56 18.34 6.12
N ASN A 71 -8.24 18.38 6.36
CA ASN A 71 -7.37 17.24 6.05
C ASN A 71 -7.66 16.05 6.96
N LYS A 72 -7.90 16.30 8.25
CA LYS A 72 -8.30 15.27 9.20
C LYS A 72 -9.64 14.67 8.79
N ILE A 73 -10.64 15.53 8.55
CA ILE A 73 -11.98 15.10 8.13
C ILE A 73 -11.90 14.32 6.82
N PHE A 74 -11.07 14.75 5.85
CA PHE A 74 -10.91 14.06 4.59
C PHE A 74 -10.35 12.64 4.80
N ALA A 75 -9.25 12.50 5.55
CA ALA A 75 -8.70 11.18 5.86
C ALA A 75 -9.68 10.30 6.65
N ASP A 76 -10.37 10.86 7.65
CA ASP A 76 -11.38 10.13 8.43
C ASP A 76 -12.53 9.63 7.56
N ARG A 77 -13.07 10.49 6.69
CA ARG A 77 -14.17 10.11 5.79
C ARG A 77 -13.73 9.06 4.79
N VAL A 78 -12.53 9.17 4.20
CA VAL A 78 -12.02 8.14 3.29
C VAL A 78 -11.86 6.80 4.01
N ILE A 79 -11.28 6.78 5.21
CA ILE A 79 -11.09 5.53 5.96
C ILE A 79 -12.42 4.93 6.42
N ASN A 80 -13.36 5.74 6.92
CA ASN A 80 -14.62 5.23 7.43
C ASN A 80 -15.64 4.94 6.33
N GLU A 81 -15.81 5.85 5.37
CA GLU A 81 -16.86 5.76 4.36
C GLU A 81 -16.46 4.91 3.16
N VAL A 82 -15.16 4.80 2.84
CA VAL A 82 -14.65 4.01 1.71
C VAL A 82 -14.03 2.71 2.20
N LEU A 83 -12.94 2.80 2.98
CA LEU A 83 -12.15 1.61 3.35
C LEU A 83 -12.94 0.65 4.25
N ASN A 84 -13.57 1.17 5.31
CA ASN A 84 -14.26 0.34 6.30
C ASN A 84 -15.56 -0.29 5.77
N ASN A 85 -16.24 0.38 4.84
CA ASN A 85 -17.55 -0.04 4.33
C ASN A 85 -17.49 -1.17 3.30
N ILE A 86 -16.33 -1.43 2.69
CA ILE A 86 -16.19 -2.43 1.63
C ILE A 86 -15.53 -3.68 2.21
N LEU A 87 -16.32 -4.64 2.66
CA LEU A 87 -15.83 -5.83 3.39
C LEU A 87 -14.82 -6.67 2.59
N ASN A 88 -15.04 -6.76 1.28
CA ASN A 88 -14.22 -7.53 0.34
C ASN A 88 -13.01 -6.76 -0.18
N LEU A 89 -12.83 -5.50 0.21
CA LEU A 89 -11.58 -4.79 -0.01
C LEU A 89 -10.57 -5.26 1.05
N LYS A 90 -9.36 -5.60 0.63
CA LYS A 90 -8.27 -5.99 1.53
C LYS A 90 -7.02 -5.16 1.36
N VAL A 91 -6.34 -4.91 2.47
CA VAL A 91 -5.05 -4.21 2.51
C VAL A 91 -3.95 -5.20 2.83
N PHE A 92 -2.85 -5.11 2.09
CA PHE A 92 -1.61 -5.84 2.32
C PHE A 92 -0.46 -4.86 2.35
N ALA A 93 0.56 -5.09 3.17
CA ALA A 93 1.70 -4.20 3.22
C ALA A 93 2.98 -4.90 3.66
N ILE A 94 4.10 -4.38 3.17
CA ILE A 94 5.44 -4.72 3.62
C ILE A 94 6.03 -3.49 4.31
N VAL A 95 6.30 -3.63 5.60
CA VAL A 95 6.95 -2.61 6.44
C VAL A 95 8.44 -2.92 6.46
N MET A 96 9.25 -1.98 6.02
CA MET A 96 10.69 -2.11 5.88
C MET A 96 11.39 -1.45 7.05
N GLU A 97 12.65 -1.81 7.25
CA GLU A 97 13.54 -1.13 8.18
C GLU A 97 14.39 -0.12 7.40
N HIS A 98 14.62 1.05 8.00
CA HIS A 98 15.54 2.03 7.46
C HIS A 98 16.97 1.48 7.45
N PRO A 99 17.63 1.39 6.28
CA PRO A 99 18.98 0.87 6.20
C PRO A 99 20.01 1.94 6.57
N GLU A 100 21.06 1.56 7.31
CA GLU A 100 22.17 2.47 7.63
C GLU A 100 23.07 2.72 6.40
N GLU A 101 23.13 1.74 5.49
CA GLU A 101 23.92 1.78 4.27
C GLU A 101 23.05 1.61 3.02
N LEU A 102 23.55 2.02 1.87
CA LEU A 102 22.86 1.82 0.60
C LEU A 102 22.60 0.33 0.36
N LEU A 103 21.33 -0.04 0.19
CA LEU A 103 20.97 -1.42 -0.15
C LEU A 103 21.59 -1.79 -1.49
N GLN A 104 22.45 -2.81 -1.48
CA GLN A 104 22.93 -3.43 -2.72
C GLN A 104 21.79 -4.26 -3.32
N VAL A 105 20.99 -3.63 -4.18
CA VAL A 105 19.93 -4.32 -4.91
C VAL A 105 20.53 -4.90 -6.18
N GLU A 106 20.42 -6.21 -6.37
CA GLU A 106 20.77 -6.84 -7.63
C GLU A 106 20.03 -6.15 -8.79
N LYS A 107 20.78 -5.73 -9.82
CA LYS A 107 20.22 -4.97 -10.95
C LYS A 107 19.05 -5.68 -11.65
N VAL A 108 19.07 -7.02 -11.67
CA VAL A 108 18.13 -7.85 -12.41
C VAL A 108 16.97 -8.34 -11.55
N SER A 109 17.18 -8.48 -10.24
CA SER A 109 16.19 -9.06 -9.33
C SER A 109 15.07 -8.08 -8.99
N PHE A 110 13.86 -8.62 -8.87
CA PHE A 110 12.72 -7.86 -8.37
C PHE A 110 12.88 -7.70 -6.85
N PRO A 111 12.79 -6.48 -6.29
CA PRO A 111 13.09 -6.29 -4.88
C PRO A 111 12.16 -7.10 -3.97
N ASN A 112 12.71 -7.57 -2.84
CA ASN A 112 11.99 -8.52 -1.98
C ASN A 112 10.70 -7.96 -1.38
N HIS A 113 10.63 -6.65 -1.10
CA HIS A 113 9.39 -6.03 -0.63
C HIS A 113 8.28 -6.10 -1.69
N TYR A 114 8.59 -5.87 -2.97
CA TYR A 114 7.61 -6.10 -4.04
C TYR A 114 7.24 -7.57 -4.19
N ARG A 115 8.22 -8.49 -4.17
CA ARG A 115 7.97 -9.94 -4.24
C ARG A 115 7.02 -10.38 -3.14
N PHE A 116 7.31 -10.03 -1.90
CA PHE A 116 6.51 -10.41 -0.74
C PHE A 116 5.13 -9.77 -0.76
N LEU A 117 4.98 -8.56 -1.30
CA LEU A 117 3.66 -7.98 -1.50
C LEU A 117 2.86 -8.73 -2.57
N LEU A 118 3.48 -9.08 -3.72
CA LEU A 118 2.83 -9.86 -4.77
C LEU A 118 2.36 -11.23 -4.27
N GLN A 119 3.15 -11.89 -3.42
CA GLN A 119 2.74 -13.16 -2.80
C GLN A 119 1.43 -13.04 -2.01
N ARG A 120 1.22 -11.92 -1.31
CA ARG A 120 0.00 -11.66 -0.54
C ARG A 120 -1.19 -11.35 -1.44
N ILE A 121 -0.97 -10.53 -2.46
CA ILE A 121 -1.99 -10.23 -3.48
C ILE A 121 -2.40 -11.51 -4.21
N ASN A 122 -1.43 -12.37 -4.55
CA ASN A 122 -1.65 -13.67 -5.17
C ASN A 122 -2.49 -14.57 -4.27
N GLY A 123 -2.07 -14.76 -3.00
CA GLY A 123 -2.79 -15.60 -2.06
C GLY A 123 -4.24 -15.15 -1.86
N TYR A 124 -4.48 -13.83 -1.74
CA TYR A 124 -5.84 -13.32 -1.64
C TYR A 124 -6.66 -13.59 -2.90
N SER A 125 -6.08 -13.34 -4.07
CA SER A 125 -6.76 -13.53 -5.35
C SER A 125 -7.07 -15.01 -5.64
N TYR A 126 -6.15 -15.89 -5.24
CA TYR A 126 -6.31 -17.34 -5.28
C TYR A 126 -7.48 -17.80 -4.42
N MET A 127 -7.57 -17.35 -3.16
CA MET A 127 -8.70 -17.65 -2.26
C MET A 127 -10.05 -17.19 -2.82
N ARG A 128 -10.06 -16.15 -3.67
CA ARG A 128 -11.25 -15.63 -4.34
C ARG A 128 -11.57 -16.34 -5.66
N GLY A 129 -10.69 -17.20 -6.15
CA GLY A 129 -10.79 -17.81 -7.48
C GLY A 129 -10.78 -16.76 -8.59
N LYS A 130 -9.99 -15.69 -8.44
CA LYS A 130 -9.91 -14.58 -9.41
C LYS A 130 -8.46 -14.28 -9.79
N LYS A 131 -8.27 -13.81 -11.02
CA LYS A 131 -7.02 -13.14 -11.42
C LYS A 131 -6.99 -11.70 -10.90
N CYS A 132 -5.79 -11.19 -10.66
CA CYS A 132 -5.55 -9.84 -10.17
C CYS A 132 -4.67 -9.04 -11.12
N ILE A 133 -5.13 -7.85 -11.48
CA ILE A 133 -4.32 -6.86 -12.17
C ILE A 133 -3.65 -6.00 -11.10
N VAL A 134 -2.34 -5.78 -11.23
CA VAL A 134 -1.57 -4.93 -10.34
C VAL A 134 -1.33 -3.59 -11.01
N SER A 135 -1.60 -2.51 -10.29
CA SER A 135 -1.47 -1.13 -10.73
C SER A 135 -0.60 -0.35 -9.75
N PHE A 136 0.51 0.18 -10.23
CA PHE A 136 1.45 1.02 -9.47
C PHE A 136 1.13 2.49 -9.69
N ASP A 137 1.44 3.36 -8.72
CA ASP A 137 1.50 4.80 -9.00
C ASP A 137 2.63 5.07 -9.99
N SER A 138 2.32 5.79 -11.07
CA SER A 138 3.28 6.10 -12.12
C SER A 138 4.23 7.20 -11.65
N GLN A 139 5.53 6.98 -11.83
CA GLN A 139 6.56 7.97 -11.51
C GLN A 139 7.09 8.62 -12.79
N ASP A 140 8.05 7.95 -13.42
CA ASP A 140 8.60 8.31 -14.72
C ASP A 140 8.75 7.05 -15.57
N GLU A 141 8.79 7.23 -16.89
CA GLU A 141 8.82 6.13 -17.86
C GLU A 141 10.00 5.17 -17.64
N GLY A 142 11.15 5.68 -17.18
CA GLY A 142 12.33 4.85 -16.90
C GLY A 142 12.13 3.92 -15.71
N ASN A 143 11.62 4.46 -14.60
CA ASN A 143 11.30 3.68 -13.40
C ASN A 143 10.14 2.70 -13.65
N ASP A 144 9.08 3.15 -14.33
CA ASP A 144 7.93 2.31 -14.68
C ASP A 144 8.36 1.13 -15.56
N MET A 145 9.21 1.38 -16.57
CA MET A 145 9.81 0.33 -17.41
C MET A 145 10.62 -0.66 -16.57
N LEU A 146 11.46 -0.18 -15.64
CA LEU A 146 12.28 -1.03 -14.79
C LEU A 146 11.44 -1.95 -13.90
N ILE A 147 10.43 -1.42 -13.23
CA ILE A 147 9.50 -2.19 -12.38
C ILE A 147 8.77 -3.24 -13.23
N SER A 148 8.27 -2.86 -14.41
CA SER A 148 7.58 -3.77 -15.34
C SER A 148 8.47 -4.95 -15.75
N HIS A 149 9.72 -4.69 -16.15
CA HIS A 149 10.65 -5.75 -16.53
C HIS A 149 11.02 -6.66 -15.36
N LYS A 150 11.29 -6.10 -14.18
CA LYS A 150 11.63 -6.89 -13.00
C LYS A 150 10.46 -7.75 -12.53
N MET A 151 9.24 -7.20 -12.51
CA MET A 151 8.03 -7.97 -12.19
C MET A 151 7.83 -9.14 -13.16
N LYS A 152 7.94 -8.91 -14.47
CA LYS A 152 7.85 -9.97 -15.48
C LYS A 152 8.93 -11.04 -15.28
N ASN A 153 10.18 -10.62 -15.09
CA ASN A 153 11.28 -11.57 -14.84
C ASN A 153 11.02 -12.41 -13.60
N TYR A 154 10.54 -11.81 -12.50
CA TYR A 154 10.15 -12.53 -11.30
C TYR A 154 9.07 -13.57 -11.61
N LEU A 155 7.96 -13.17 -12.23
CA LEU A 155 6.80 -14.03 -12.49
C LEU A 155 7.07 -15.17 -13.48
N PHE A 156 8.01 -15.00 -14.43
CA PHE A 156 8.29 -16.02 -15.45
C PHE A 156 9.57 -16.85 -15.22
N ARG A 157 10.55 -16.33 -14.47
CA ARG A 157 11.89 -16.95 -14.38
C ARG A 157 12.26 -17.44 -12.99
N SER A 158 11.50 -17.07 -11.96
CA SER A 158 11.76 -17.53 -10.59
C SER A 158 10.75 -18.59 -10.17
N ASN A 159 11.20 -19.59 -9.41
CA ASN A 159 10.31 -20.63 -8.88
C ASN A 159 9.15 -20.02 -8.07
N GLU A 160 9.46 -19.08 -7.17
CA GLU A 160 8.44 -18.42 -6.36
C GLU A 160 7.45 -17.57 -7.17
N GLY A 161 7.93 -16.92 -8.24
CA GLY A 161 7.08 -16.12 -9.11
C GLY A 161 6.20 -16.98 -10.02
N ASN A 162 6.70 -18.12 -10.49
CA ASN A 162 5.93 -19.09 -11.27
C ASN A 162 4.74 -19.65 -10.47
N ASP A 163 4.88 -19.77 -9.14
CA ASP A 163 3.81 -20.18 -8.24
C ASP A 163 2.74 -19.08 -8.04
N CYS A 164 3.02 -17.82 -8.43
CA CYS A 164 2.07 -16.70 -8.33
C CYS A 164 1.01 -16.72 -9.45
N THR A 165 0.26 -17.82 -9.53
CA THR A 165 -0.68 -18.12 -10.61
C THR A 165 -1.93 -17.24 -10.66
N SER A 166 -2.19 -16.38 -9.67
CA SER A 166 -3.37 -15.50 -9.63
C SER A 166 -3.08 -14.05 -10.01
N ILE A 167 -1.83 -13.72 -10.31
CA ILE A 167 -1.43 -12.39 -10.79
C ILE A 167 -1.49 -12.36 -12.33
N VAL A 168 -1.95 -11.25 -12.89
CA VAL A 168 -1.77 -10.94 -14.32
C VAL A 168 -0.36 -10.38 -14.50
N GLU A 169 0.38 -10.93 -15.44
CA GLU A 169 1.82 -10.75 -15.61
C GLU A 169 2.20 -9.36 -16.16
N SER A 170 1.21 -8.59 -16.62
CA SER A 170 1.35 -7.21 -17.05
C SER A 170 1.15 -6.24 -15.89
N ALA A 171 2.19 -5.45 -15.60
CA ALA A 171 2.11 -4.30 -14.70
C ALA A 171 1.40 -3.13 -15.40
N PHE A 172 0.52 -2.45 -14.65
CA PHE A 172 -0.11 -1.20 -15.06
C PHE A 172 0.44 -0.06 -14.21
N PHE A 173 0.58 1.12 -14.81
CA PHE A 173 1.02 2.33 -14.12
C PHE A 173 -0.09 3.36 -14.27
N VAL A 174 -0.57 3.90 -13.16
CA VAL A 174 -1.71 4.81 -13.12
C VAL A 174 -1.32 6.12 -12.47
N SER A 175 -1.98 7.21 -12.85
CA SER A 175 -1.73 8.51 -12.21
C SER A 175 -2.65 8.71 -11.02
N SER A 176 -2.06 8.99 -9.86
CA SER A 176 -2.76 9.44 -8.65
C SER A 176 -3.59 10.71 -8.81
N ARG A 177 -3.42 11.49 -9.89
CA ARG A 177 -4.29 12.63 -10.19
C ARG A 177 -5.67 12.24 -10.69
N VAL A 178 -5.81 11.05 -11.28
CA VAL A 178 -7.04 10.61 -11.96
C VAL A 178 -7.64 9.34 -11.38
N GLU A 179 -6.85 8.52 -10.66
CA GLU A 179 -7.33 7.29 -10.04
C GLU A 179 -7.47 7.44 -8.52
N GLU A 180 -8.69 7.40 -7.97
CA GLU A 180 -8.89 7.51 -6.51
C GLU A 180 -8.40 6.28 -5.73
N SER A 181 -8.34 5.12 -6.38
CA SER A 181 -7.93 3.88 -5.71
C SER A 181 -6.43 3.87 -5.39
N ILE A 182 -5.60 4.56 -6.18
CA ILE A 182 -4.18 4.73 -5.85
C ILE A 182 -4.00 5.75 -4.71
N GLN A 183 -4.82 6.81 -4.65
CA GLN A 183 -4.84 7.72 -3.50
C GLN A 183 -5.25 7.00 -2.20
N LEU A 184 -6.13 6.00 -2.29
CA LEU A 184 -6.48 5.14 -1.16
C LEU A 184 -5.30 4.26 -0.73
N ALA A 185 -4.51 3.75 -1.69
CA ALA A 185 -3.28 3.01 -1.41
C ALA A 185 -2.22 3.89 -0.72
N ASP A 186 -1.99 5.12 -1.22
CA ASP A 186 -1.13 6.12 -0.58
C ASP A 186 -1.53 6.36 0.89
N LEU A 187 -2.83 6.62 1.12
CA LEU A 187 -3.33 6.86 2.47
C LEU A 187 -3.09 5.66 3.39
N CYS A 188 -3.33 4.44 2.91
CA CYS A 188 -3.06 3.22 3.68
C CYS A 188 -1.56 3.07 3.99
N ALA A 189 -0.69 3.25 2.99
CA ALA A 189 0.76 3.19 3.16
C ALA A 189 1.24 4.21 4.21
N GLY A 190 0.75 5.45 4.11
CA GLY A 190 1.07 6.53 5.05
C GLY A 190 0.56 6.28 6.48
N ILE A 191 -0.64 5.71 6.65
CA ILE A 191 -1.18 5.36 7.97
C ILE A 191 -0.31 4.26 8.60
N ILE A 192 -0.01 3.20 7.86
CA ILE A 192 0.81 2.08 8.35
C ILE A 192 2.19 2.59 8.75
N ARG A 193 2.84 3.41 7.90
CA ARG A 193 4.13 4.03 8.21
C ARG A 193 4.07 4.84 9.50
N LYS A 194 3.13 5.78 9.60
CA LYS A 194 3.00 6.66 10.77
C LYS A 194 2.70 5.88 12.04
N TYR A 195 1.92 4.80 11.95
CA TYR A 195 1.69 3.91 13.09
C TYR A 195 2.99 3.27 13.57
N HIS A 196 3.80 2.73 12.67
CA HIS A 196 5.10 2.15 13.04
C HIS A 196 6.09 3.19 13.58
N GLU A 197 6.07 4.42 13.08
CA GLU A 197 6.92 5.51 13.56
C GLU A 197 6.52 6.07 14.93
N LEU A 198 5.22 6.10 15.25
CA LEU A 198 4.68 6.89 16.37
C LEU A 198 4.02 6.05 17.47
N CYS A 199 3.61 4.83 17.16
CA CYS A 199 2.78 4.00 18.05
C CYS A 199 3.45 2.68 18.42
N VAL A 200 4.50 2.25 17.71
CA VAL A 200 5.25 1.03 18.01
C VAL A 200 6.46 1.39 18.86
N GLY A 201 6.54 0.83 20.07
CA GLY A 201 7.56 1.14 21.08
C GLY A 201 7.05 2.03 22.21
N ASP A 202 7.93 2.47 23.10
CA ASP A 202 7.58 3.18 24.35
C ASP A 202 7.45 4.70 24.17
N THR A 203 6.76 5.14 23.11
CA THR A 203 6.53 6.57 22.87
C THR A 203 5.25 7.03 23.57
N PRO A 204 5.25 8.14 24.34
CA PRO A 204 4.04 8.68 24.94
C PRO A 204 2.96 8.98 23.90
N ALA A 205 1.72 8.57 24.19
CA ALA A 205 0.59 8.87 23.32
C ALA A 205 0.35 10.38 23.23
N THR A 206 0.21 10.88 22.00
CA THR A 206 -0.18 12.25 21.68
C THR A 206 -1.53 12.22 20.97
N PRO A 207 -2.30 13.33 20.93
CA PRO A 207 -3.54 13.37 20.15
C PRO A 207 -3.35 12.93 18.69
N PHE A 208 -2.19 13.25 18.11
CA PHE A 208 -1.85 12.82 16.75
C PHE A 208 -1.58 11.32 16.66
N SER A 209 -0.76 10.74 17.54
CA SER A 209 -0.51 9.29 17.51
C SER A 209 -1.74 8.47 17.87
N THR A 210 -2.62 8.97 18.75
CA THR A 210 -3.94 8.36 19.03
C THR A 210 -4.83 8.35 17.77
N TRP A 211 -4.87 9.45 17.02
CA TRP A 211 -5.61 9.51 15.76
C TRP A 211 -5.06 8.53 14.72
N ILE A 212 -3.73 8.47 14.56
CA ILE A 212 -3.07 7.51 13.68
C ILE A 212 -3.36 6.06 14.10
N ALA A 213 -3.30 5.74 15.39
CA ALA A 213 -3.63 4.41 15.90
C ALA A 213 -5.08 4.02 15.61
N HIS A 214 -6.02 4.97 15.71
CA HIS A 214 -7.41 4.74 15.33
C HIS A 214 -7.55 4.41 13.84
N LEU A 215 -6.98 5.23 12.95
CA LEU A 215 -7.00 4.96 11.51
C LEU A 215 -6.35 3.61 11.17
N TYR A 216 -5.21 3.31 11.80
CA TYR A 216 -4.51 2.05 11.61
C TYR A 216 -5.35 0.84 12.05
N SER A 217 -6.11 0.93 13.14
CA SER A 217 -6.99 -0.17 13.57
C SER A 217 -8.01 -0.55 12.48
N ILE A 218 -8.51 0.44 11.73
CA ILE A 218 -9.42 0.22 10.62
C ILE A 218 -8.66 -0.42 9.45
N VAL A 219 -7.49 0.09 9.08
CA VAL A 219 -6.64 -0.51 8.04
C VAL A 219 -6.31 -1.97 8.38
N GLN A 220 -5.92 -2.26 9.63
CA GLN A 220 -5.58 -3.59 10.11
C GLN A 220 -6.80 -4.53 10.04
N SER A 221 -8.00 -4.05 10.37
CA SER A 221 -9.25 -4.83 10.25
C SER A 221 -9.56 -5.25 8.80
N ARG A 222 -8.96 -4.56 7.81
CA ARG A 222 -9.07 -4.88 6.38
C ARG A 222 -7.92 -5.74 5.88
N THR A 223 -7.10 -6.31 6.75
CA THR A 223 -6.11 -7.33 6.36
C THR A 223 -6.71 -8.74 6.50
N CYS A 224 -6.02 -9.75 5.99
CA CYS A 224 -6.31 -11.16 6.29
C CYS A 224 -5.06 -12.02 6.14
N LEU A 225 -5.12 -13.25 6.67
CA LEU A 225 -4.17 -14.30 6.33
C LEU A 225 -4.46 -14.81 4.91
N VAL A 226 -3.39 -15.13 4.18
CA VAL A 226 -3.47 -15.66 2.81
C VAL A 226 -2.45 -16.79 2.61
N PRO A 227 -2.71 -17.80 1.78
CA PRO A 227 -1.73 -18.85 1.52
C PRO A 227 -0.51 -18.28 0.77
N SER A 228 0.68 -18.81 1.05
CA SER A 228 1.85 -18.59 0.21
C SER A 228 1.64 -19.20 -1.18
N PRO A 229 2.35 -18.72 -2.23
CA PRO A 229 2.19 -19.27 -3.58
C PRO A 229 2.37 -20.78 -3.67
N ASN A 230 3.34 -21.33 -2.94
CA ASN A 230 3.62 -22.76 -2.87
C ASN A 230 2.73 -23.53 -1.86
N GLY A 231 1.77 -22.87 -1.20
CA GLY A 231 0.86 -23.47 -0.22
C GLY A 231 1.49 -23.90 1.11
N GLY A 232 2.79 -23.69 1.31
CA GLY A 232 3.51 -24.19 2.49
C GLY A 232 3.25 -23.44 3.79
N GLN A 233 2.71 -22.21 3.75
CA GLN A 233 2.45 -21.41 4.94
C GLN A 233 1.34 -20.37 4.71
N ASN A 234 0.79 -19.85 5.80
CA ASN A 234 -0.08 -18.67 5.77
C ASN A 234 0.74 -17.39 5.99
N LEU A 235 0.52 -16.38 5.16
CA LEU A 235 1.18 -15.09 5.18
C LEU A 235 0.29 -14.05 5.88
N HIS A 236 0.86 -13.32 6.83
CA HIS A 236 0.21 -12.15 7.44
C HIS A 236 0.07 -11.00 6.46
N GLY A 237 -1.07 -10.31 6.48
CA GLY A 237 -1.37 -9.27 5.51
C GLY A 237 -0.46 -8.05 5.60
N ILE A 238 -0.15 -7.58 6.81
CA ILE A 238 0.93 -6.61 7.06
C ILE A 238 2.13 -7.39 7.61
N TYR A 239 3.29 -7.21 7.00
CA TYR A 239 4.51 -7.92 7.38
C TYR A 239 5.69 -6.99 7.47
N LYS A 240 6.35 -6.99 8.63
CA LYS A 240 7.63 -6.31 8.81
C LYS A 240 8.75 -7.20 8.29
N ILE A 241 9.37 -6.80 7.18
CA ILE A 241 10.48 -7.55 6.58
C ILE A 241 11.77 -7.33 7.41
N PRO A 242 12.46 -8.39 7.85
CA PRO A 242 13.76 -8.27 8.49
C PRO A 242 14.81 -7.67 7.53
N MET A 243 15.73 -6.83 8.03
CA MET A 243 16.80 -6.21 7.22
C MET A 243 17.56 -7.20 6.33
N ARG A 244 17.89 -8.37 6.86
CA ARG A 244 18.59 -9.44 6.11
C ARG A 244 17.87 -9.93 4.85
N LEU A 245 16.56 -9.69 4.75
CA LEU A 245 15.74 -10.04 3.59
C LEU A 245 15.47 -8.83 2.69
N LEU A 246 15.81 -7.61 3.09
CA LEU A 246 15.75 -6.44 2.20
C LEU A 246 16.89 -6.43 1.19
N ILE A 247 18.06 -6.90 1.63
CA ILE A 247 19.24 -7.10 0.80
C ILE A 247 19.00 -8.40 0.01
N GLY A 248 18.69 -8.30 -1.28
CA GLY A 248 18.63 -9.46 -2.17
C GLY A 248 20.00 -10.14 -2.19
N LYS A 249 20.03 -11.46 -1.99
CA LYS A 249 21.24 -12.25 -2.32
C LYS A 249 21.35 -12.43 -3.81
#